data_AF-A0A7J4QVZ4-F1
#
_entry.id   AF-A0A7J4QVZ4-F1
#
_cell.length_a   1.000
_cell.length_b   1.000
_cell.length_c   1.000
_cell.angle_alpha   90.00
_cell.angle_beta   90.00
_cell.angle_gamma   90.00
#
_symmetry.space_group_name_H-M   'P 1'
#
loop_
_entity.id
_entity.type
_entity.pdbx_description
1 polymer ?
#
loop_
_entity_poly.entity_id
_entity_poly.type
_entity_poly.pdbx_seq_one_letter_code
_entity_poly.pdbx_strand_id
1 'polypeptide(L)'
;MSTLMDIFLMKDNLNKIDQDARTVYWIILEKLSIVLCLVIVFAGALALNLPWWAVGTILGFSLGPIVYGHYYFIYIRPILKRRED
;
A
#
# COMPACT_ATOMS: atom_id res chain seq x y z
N MET A 1 32.31 -4.88 19.79
CA MET A 1 31.15 -4.48 20.61
C MET A 1 30.28 -3.41 19.95
N SER A 2 30.47 -3.04 18.66
CA SER A 2 29.60 -2.05 17.98
C SER A 2 28.41 -2.68 17.26
N THR A 3 28.59 -3.83 16.60
CA THR A 3 27.56 -4.41 15.70
C THR A 3 26.24 -4.76 16.39
N LEU A 4 26.26 -5.39 17.57
CA LEU A 4 25.02 -5.73 18.30
C LEU A 4 24.34 -4.50 18.91
N MET A 5 25.12 -3.50 19.34
CA MET A 5 24.57 -2.28 19.92
C MET A 5 23.98 -1.38 18.83
N ASP A 6 24.59 -1.32 17.65
CA ASP A 6 24.04 -0.64 16.48
C ASP A 6 22.74 -1.30 15.99
N ILE A 7 22.67 -2.64 15.97
CA ILE A 7 21.44 -3.39 15.65
C ILE A 7 20.35 -3.11 16.70
N PHE A 8 20.71 -3.07 17.98
CA PHE A 8 19.77 -2.79 19.06
C PHE A 8 19.24 -1.35 18.99
N LEU A 9 20.12 -0.37 18.77
CA LEU A 9 19.77 1.03 18.59
C LEU A 9 18.93 1.25 17.32
N MET A 10 19.21 0.53 16.23
CA MET A 10 18.41 0.59 15.01
C MET A 10 17.01 0.00 15.23
N LYS A 11 16.91 -1.12 15.96
CA LYS A 11 15.62 -1.72 16.36
C LYS A 11 14.81 -0.79 17.26
N ASP A 12 15.45 -0.13 18.21
CA ASP A 12 14.76 0.77 19.16
C ASP A 12 14.30 2.07 18.49
N ASN A 13 15.08 2.59 17.54
CA ASN A 13 14.67 3.69 16.68
C ASN A 13 13.55 3.30 15.71
N LEU A 14 13.60 2.11 15.10
CA LEU A 14 12.50 1.57 14.30
C LEU A 14 11.22 1.44 15.13
N ASN A 15 11.33 0.93 16.36
CA ASN A 15 10.20 0.79 17.28
C ASN A 15 9.59 2.15 17.67
N LYS A 16 10.40 3.20 17.82
CA LYS A 16 9.91 4.58 18.04
C LYS A 16 9.24 5.20 16.81
N ILE A 17 9.70 4.88 15.61
CA ILE A 17 9.08 5.32 14.35
C ILE A 17 7.74 4.59 14.12
N ASP A 18 7.67 3.31 14.50
CA ASP A 18 6.44 2.49 14.49
C ASP A 18 5.42 2.96 15.54
N GLN A 19 5.88 3.55 16.64
CA GLN A 19 5.02 4.10 17.70
C GLN A 19 4.47 5.51 17.42
N ASP A 20 4.85 6.16 16.33
CA ASP A 20 4.20 7.41 15.93
C ASP A 20 2.81 7.06 15.39
N ALA A 21 1.79 7.21 16.24
CA ALA A 21 0.41 6.90 15.92
C ALA A 21 -0.01 7.50 14.57
N ARG A 22 0.53 8.69 14.24
CA ARG A 22 0.26 9.37 12.97
C ARG A 22 0.74 8.53 11.79
N THR A 23 1.95 7.97 11.86
CA THR A 23 2.52 7.08 10.83
C THR A 23 1.69 5.80 10.68
N VAL A 24 1.26 5.19 11.79
CA VAL A 24 0.41 4.00 11.77
C VAL A 24 -0.95 4.29 11.11
N TYR A 25 -1.58 5.41 11.46
CA TYR A 25 -2.83 5.86 10.82
C TYR A 25 -2.67 6.02 9.30
N TRP A 26 -1.57 6.64 8.85
CA TRP A 26 -1.30 6.80 7.42
C TRP A 26 -1.11 5.47 6.70
N ILE A 27 -0.38 4.52 7.29
CA ILE A 27 -0.19 3.18 6.71
C ILE A 27 -1.53 2.43 6.61
N ILE A 28 -2.35 2.46 7.65
CA ILE A 28 -3.67 1.80 7.66
C ILE A 28 -4.58 2.42 6.59
N LEU A 29 -4.63 3.75 6.51
CA LEU A 29 -5.42 4.44 5.48
C LEU A 29 -4.96 4.07 4.07
N GLU A 30 -3.65 3.91 3.85
CA GLU A 30 -3.10 3.45 2.58
C GLU A 30 -3.55 2.01 2.24
N LYS A 31 -3.56 1.09 3.20
CA LYS A 31 -4.03 -0.28 2.92
C LYS A 31 -5.55 -0.30 2.73
N LEU A 32 -6.28 0.55 3.45
CA LEU A 32 -7.73 0.68 3.35
C LEU A 32 -8.15 1.20 1.97
N SER A 33 -7.45 2.21 1.42
CA SER A 33 -7.77 2.77 0.09
C SER A 33 -7.57 1.76 -1.04
N ILE A 34 -6.57 0.87 -0.94
CA ILE A 34 -6.39 -0.24 -1.89
C ILE A 34 -7.60 -1.19 -1.82
N VAL A 35 -7.97 -1.62 -0.62
CA VAL A 35 -9.12 -2.51 -0.41
C VAL A 35 -10.41 -1.86 -0.92
N LEU A 36 -10.61 -0.57 -0.63
CA LEU A 36 -11.78 0.18 -1.06
C LEU A 36 -11.88 0.27 -2.59
N CYS A 37 -10.76 0.49 -3.28
CA CYS A 37 -10.72 0.42 -4.75
C CYS A 37 -11.13 -0.96 -5.28
N LEU A 38 -10.61 -2.04 -4.69
CA LEU A 38 -11.00 -3.40 -5.11
C LEU A 38 -12.49 -3.68 -4.87
N VAL A 39 -13.05 -3.20 -3.76
CA VAL A 39 -14.48 -3.32 -3.48
C VAL A 39 -15.32 -2.57 -4.53
N ILE A 40 -14.89 -1.38 -4.95
CA ILE A 40 -15.57 -0.63 -6.02
C ILE A 40 -15.52 -1.40 -7.35
N VAL A 41 -14.37 -1.97 -7.71
CA VAL A 41 -14.23 -2.78 -8.93
C VAL A 41 -15.12 -4.03 -8.87
N PHE A 42 -15.16 -4.70 -7.71
CA PHE A 42 -16.05 -5.83 -7.49
C PHE A 42 -17.53 -5.44 -7.65
N ALA A 43 -17.93 -4.35 -7.00
CA ALA A 43 -19.29 -3.83 -7.08
C ALA A 43 -19.67 -3.45 -8.52
N GLY A 44 -18.75 -2.84 -9.28
CA GLY A 44 -18.95 -2.56 -10.70
C GLY A 44 -19.15 -3.83 -11.54
N ALA A 45 -18.35 -4.88 -11.30
CA ALA A 45 -18.50 -6.15 -11.99
C ALA A 45 -19.84 -6.85 -11.68
N LEU A 46 -20.31 -6.76 -10.42
CA LEU A 46 -21.64 -7.23 -10.02
C LEU A 46 -22.77 -6.39 -10.63
N ALA A 47 -22.62 -5.07 -10.68
CA ALA A 47 -23.61 -4.16 -11.27
C ALA A 47 -23.80 -4.40 -12.77
N LEU A 48 -22.76 -4.85 -13.46
CA LEU A 48 -22.80 -5.26 -14.87
C LEU A 48 -23.38 -6.68 -15.07
N ASN A 49 -23.77 -7.36 -13.99
CA ASN A 49 -24.34 -8.72 -14.00
C ASN A 49 -23.49 -9.72 -14.79
N LEU A 50 -22.17 -9.62 -14.62
CA LEU A 50 -21.21 -10.45 -15.34
C LEU A 50 -21.19 -11.89 -14.80
N PRO A 51 -20.88 -12.89 -15.65
CA PRO A 51 -20.70 -14.26 -15.18
C PRO A 51 -19.51 -14.36 -14.23
N TRP A 52 -19.56 -15.30 -13.28
CA TRP A 52 -18.58 -15.40 -12.19
C TRP A 52 -17.12 -15.49 -12.65
N TRP A 53 -16.85 -16.15 -13.79
CA TRP A 53 -15.50 -16.23 -14.35
C TRP A 53 -14.98 -14.85 -14.80
N ALA A 54 -15.85 -13.99 -15.35
CA ALA A 54 -15.50 -12.64 -15.77
C ALA A 54 -15.29 -11.71 -14.57
N VAL A 55 -16.12 -11.83 -13.52
CA VAL A 55 -15.92 -11.12 -12.25
C VAL A 55 -14.55 -11.45 -11.64
N GLY A 56 -14.20 -12.73 -11.58
CA GLY A 56 -12.88 -13.18 -11.09
C GLY A 56 -11.73 -12.65 -11.95
N THR A 57 -11.90 -12.63 -13.27
CA THR A 57 -10.88 -12.10 -14.20
C THR A 57 -10.67 -10.60 -14.02
N ILE A 58 -11.74 -9.81 -13.88
CA ILE A 58 -11.67 -8.36 -13.67
C ILE A 58 -10.99 -8.05 -12.33
N LEU A 59 -11.38 -8.74 -11.26
CA LEU A 59 -10.74 -8.58 -9.96
C LEU A 59 -9.25 -8.94 -10.00
N GLY A 60 -8.93 -10.11 -10.55
CA GLY A 60 -7.55 -10.57 -10.70
C GLY A 60 -6.69 -9.62 -11.51
N PHE A 61 -7.22 -9.12 -12.63
CA PHE A 61 -6.52 -8.16 -13.47
C PHE A 61 -6.38 -6.79 -12.82
N SER A 62 -7.37 -6.35 -12.03
CA SER A 62 -7.35 -5.06 -11.34
C SER A 62 -6.35 -4.98 -10.17
N LEU A 63 -6.01 -6.12 -9.55
CA LEU A 63 -5.05 -6.20 -8.46
C LEU A 63 -3.69 -5.57 -8.84
N GLY A 64 -3.15 -5.93 -10.01
CA GLY A 64 -1.87 -5.40 -10.49
C GLY A 64 -1.83 -3.87 -10.55
N PRO A 65 -2.64 -3.20 -11.40
CA PRO A 65 -2.60 -1.76 -11.60
C PRO A 65 -3.07 -0.98 -10.36
N ILE A 66 -4.04 -1.46 -9.57
CA ILE A 66 -4.48 -0.75 -8.36
C ILE A 66 -3.36 -0.74 -7.33
N VAL A 67 -2.76 -1.89 -7.05
CA VAL A 67 -1.69 -2.01 -6.07
C VAL A 67 -0.44 -1.25 -6.55
N TYR A 68 -0.05 -1.42 -7.81
CA TYR A 68 1.09 -0.71 -8.39
C TYR A 68 0.89 0.81 -8.37
N GLY A 69 -0.27 1.30 -8.82
CA GLY A 69 -0.56 2.73 -8.85
C GLY A 69 -0.52 3.36 -7.45
N HIS A 70 -1.04 2.63 -6.45
CA HIS A 70 -1.02 3.08 -5.06
C HIS A 70 0.41 3.21 -4.51
N TYR A 71 1.24 2.16 -4.71
CA TYR A 71 2.64 2.19 -4.28
C TYR A 71 3.48 3.22 -5.05
N TYR A 72 3.20 3.40 -6.34
CA TYR A 72 3.90 4.38 -7.18
C TYR A 72 3.68 5.80 -6.66
N PHE A 73 2.45 6.16 -6.33
CA PHE A 73 2.12 7.51 -5.88
C PHE A 73 2.70 7.84 -4.51
N ILE A 74 2.69 6.87 -3.58
CA ILE A 74 3.11 7.08 -2.19
C ILE A 74 4.62 6.99 -2.03
N TYR A 75 5.29 6.01 -2.65
CA TYR A 75 6.71 5.76 -2.41
C TYR A 75 7.59 6.23 -3.56
N ILE A 76 7.23 5.93 -4.81
CA ILE A 76 8.12 6.14 -5.96
C ILE A 76 8.18 7.63 -6.34
N ARG A 77 7.01 8.25 -6.53
CA ARG A 77 6.90 9.66 -6.96
C ARG A 77 7.65 10.66 -6.04
N PRO A 78 7.50 10.63 -4.70
CA PRO A 78 8.22 11.58 -3.85
C PRO A 78 9.74 11.34 -3.82
N ILE A 79 10.20 10.10 -4.01
CA ILE A 79 11.63 9.80 -4.10
C ILE A 79 12.22 10.36 -5.40
N LEU A 80 11.53 10.19 -6.54
CA LEU A 80 11.98 10.81 -7.80
C LEU A 80 12.05 12.33 -7.66
N LYS A 81 11.02 12.95 -7.08
CA LYS A 81 10.99 14.41 -6.90
C LYS A 81 12.17 14.93 -6.06
N ARG A 82 12.59 14.21 -5.00
CA ARG A 82 13.76 14.57 -4.19
C ARG A 82 15.11 14.36 -4.90
N ARG A 83 15.17 13.62 -6.00
CA ARG A 83 16.40 13.40 -6.78
C ARG A 83 16.57 14.41 -7.91
N GLU A 84 15.51 15.13 -8.26
CA GLU A 84 15.52 16.20 -9.26
C GLU A 84 15.94 17.55 -8.64
N ASP A 85 15.87 17.67 -7.32
CA ASP A 85 16.39 18.78 -6.51
C ASP A 85 17.87 18.54 -6.11
#